data_AF-A0A7Z7LNA3-F1
#
_entry.id   AF-A0A7Z7LNA3-F1
#
_cell.length_a   1.000
_cell.length_b   1.000
_cell.length_c   1.000
_cell.angle_alpha   90.00
_cell.angle_beta   90.00
_cell.angle_gamma   90.00
#
_symmetry.space_group_name_H-M   'P 1'
#
loop_
_entity.id
_entity.type
_entity.pdbx_description
1 polymer ?
#
loop_
_entity_poly.entity_id
_entity_poly.type
_entity_poly.pdbx_seq_one_letter_code
_entity_poly.pdbx_strand_id
1 'polypeptide(L)' 'MDFGDLPDDDPDLLENTALPKQFISRLRKAFFTRLSDFDEMDDIQMLREPGINWRIIKAVRSERARIDGR' A
#
# COMPACT_ATOMS: atom_id res chain seq x y z
N MET A 1 -26.91 16.91 -1.83
CA MET A 1 -26.43 15.77 -1.03
C MET A 1 -24.95 15.69 -1.27
N ASP A 2 -24.17 16.09 -0.28
CA ASP A 2 -22.71 15.99 -0.32
C ASP A 2 -22.34 14.63 0.26
N PHE A 3 -21.99 13.68 -0.61
CA PHE A 3 -21.54 12.34 -0.24
C PHE A 3 -20.00 12.29 -0.11
N GLY A 4 -19.36 13.43 0.18
CA GLY A 4 -17.92 13.62 0.00
C GLY A 4 -16.98 13.12 1.12
N ASP A 5 -17.45 12.44 2.16
CA ASP A 5 -16.60 12.21 3.34
C ASP A 5 -16.90 10.92 4.13
N LEU A 6 -17.42 9.88 3.47
CA LEU A 6 -17.31 8.55 4.06
C LEU A 6 -15.87 8.08 3.83
N PRO A 7 -15.08 7.82 4.89
CA PRO A 7 -13.80 7.16 4.71
C PRO A 7 -14.07 5.85 3.95
N ASP A 8 -13.46 5.71 2.79
CA ASP A 8 -13.47 4.47 2.04
C ASP A 8 -12.75 3.46 2.94
N ASP A 9 -13.48 2.59 3.63
CA ASP A 9 -12.98 1.60 4.60
C ASP A 9 -12.40 0.35 3.90
N ASP A 10 -12.15 0.42 2.57
CA ASP A 10 -11.57 -0.68 1.80
C ASP A 10 -10.20 -1.08 2.40
N PRO A 11 -10.05 -2.32 2.92
CA PRO A 11 -8.80 -2.77 3.53
C PRO A 11 -7.62 -2.77 2.55
N ASP A 12 -7.90 -2.76 1.23
CA ASP A 12 -6.87 -2.70 0.19
C ASP A 12 -6.24 -1.31 0.05
N LEU A 13 -6.92 -0.24 0.47
CA LEU A 13 -6.36 1.11 0.41
C LEU A 13 -5.22 1.29 1.41
N LEU A 14 -4.10 1.85 0.95
CA LEU A 14 -2.92 2.07 1.80
C LEU A 14 -3.22 2.90 3.05
N GLU A 15 -4.15 3.85 2.96
CA GLU A 15 -4.53 4.73 4.07
C GLU A 15 -5.28 3.98 5.20
N ASN A 16 -5.83 2.80 4.93
CA ASN A 16 -6.53 1.96 5.91
C ASN A 16 -5.66 0.85 6.50
N THR A 17 -4.39 0.79 6.07
CA THR A 17 -3.44 -0.20 6.56
C THR A 17 -2.74 0.25 7.84
N ALA A 18 -2.10 -0.70 8.53
CA ALA A 18 -1.19 -0.41 9.64
C ALA A 18 0.20 0.10 9.19
N LEU A 19 0.39 0.44 7.92
CA LEU A 19 1.68 0.92 7.41
C LEU A 19 2.05 2.27 8.05
N PRO A 20 3.34 2.51 8.34
CA PRO A 20 3.78 3.82 8.81
C PRO A 20 3.41 4.93 7.80
N LYS A 21 2.90 6.07 8.27
CA LYS A 21 2.53 7.23 7.41
C LYS A 21 3.66 7.66 6.47
N GLN A 22 4.91 7.56 6.92
CA GLN A 22 6.07 7.89 6.08
C GLN A 22 6.24 6.90 4.90
N PHE A 23 5.85 5.64 5.08
CA PHE A 23 5.88 4.64 4.01
C PHE A 23 4.74 4.90 3.03
N ILE A 24 3.52 5.12 3.53
CA ILE A 24 2.35 5.49 2.71
C ILE A 24 2.67 6.71 1.84
N SER A 25 3.27 7.76 2.42
CA SER A 25 3.68 8.95 1.68
C SER A 25 4.68 8.67 0.55
N ARG A 26 5.59 7.70 0.72
CA ARG A 26 6.54 7.28 -0.33
C ARG A 26 5.85 6.46 -1.42
N LEU A 27 4.98 5.53 -1.03
CA LEU A 27 4.19 4.71 -1.95
C LEU A 27 3.29 5.59 -2.83
N ARG A 28 2.63 6.59 -2.24
CA ARG A 28 1.82 7.57 -2.97
C ARG A 28 2.62 8.42 -3.94
N LYS A 29 3.87 8.78 -3.60
CA LYS A 29 4.76 9.49 -4.53
C LYS A 29 5.18 8.62 -5.72
N ALA A 30 5.20 7.30 -5.53
CA ALA A 30 5.35 6.31 -6.59
C ALA A 30 4.00 5.89 -7.21
N PHE A 31 2.94 6.67 -7.00
CA PHE A 31 1.60 6.49 -7.57
C PHE A 31 0.84 5.24 -7.10
N PHE A 32 1.32 4.54 -6.09
CA PHE A 32 0.59 3.44 -5.46
C PHE A 32 -0.43 3.97 -4.46
N THR A 33 -1.62 3.38 -4.49
CA THR A 33 -2.74 3.75 -3.61
C THR A 33 -3.35 2.55 -2.90
N ARG A 34 -3.08 1.34 -3.40
CA ARG A 34 -3.62 0.08 -2.91
C ARG A 34 -2.53 -0.96 -2.66
N LEU A 35 -2.81 -1.95 -1.82
CA LEU A 35 -1.94 -3.10 -1.63
C LEU A 35 -1.97 -4.05 -2.85
N SER A 36 -3.13 -4.18 -3.49
CA SER A 36 -3.28 -4.97 -4.73
C SER A 36 -2.47 -4.45 -5.91
N ASP A 37 -2.09 -3.16 -5.92
CA ASP A 37 -1.20 -2.60 -6.95
C ASP A 37 0.16 -3.35 -7.00
N PHE A 38 0.54 -4.06 -5.92
CA PHE A 38 1.79 -4.81 -5.81
C PHE A 38 1.64 -6.31 -6.08
N ASP A 39 0.44 -6.83 -6.31
CA ASP A 39 0.20 -8.27 -6.51
C ASP A 39 0.81 -8.76 -7.82
N GLU A 40 0.81 -7.90 -8.86
CA GLU A 40 1.42 -8.19 -10.16
C GLU A 40 2.91 -7.83 -10.22
N MET A 41 3.48 -7.30 -9.13
CA MET A 41 4.88 -6.89 -9.07
C MET A 41 5.71 -7.87 -8.25
N ASP A 42 6.90 -8.24 -8.74
CA ASP A 42 7.91 -8.90 -7.93
C ASP A 42 8.76 -7.89 -7.12
N ASP A 43 9.49 -8.37 -6.12
CA ASP A 43 10.28 -7.51 -5.23
C ASP A 43 11.36 -6.69 -5.96
N ILE A 44 11.93 -7.21 -7.06
CA ILE A 44 12.90 -6.48 -7.89
C ILE A 44 12.22 -5.36 -8.65
N GLN A 45 11.03 -5.60 -9.21
CA GLN A 45 10.22 -4.56 -9.85
C GLN A 45 9.88 -3.45 -8.84
N MET A 46 9.47 -3.80 -7.62
CA MET A 46 9.20 -2.83 -6.56
C MET A 46 10.44 -1.99 -6.21
N LEU A 47 11.64 -2.59 -6.14
CA LEU A 47 12.88 -1.86 -5.84
C LEU A 47 13.32 -0.88 -6.93
N ARG A 48 12.80 -1.02 -8.15
CA ARG A 48 13.08 -0.06 -9.24
C ARG A 48 12.30 1.23 -9.03
N GLU A 49 11.23 1.21 -8.23
CA GLU A 49 10.42 2.38 -7.97
C GLU A 49 11.13 3.36 -7.04
N PRO A 50 11.15 4.66 -7.39
CA PRO A 50 11.87 5.66 -6.62
C PRO A 50 11.28 5.80 -5.21
N GLY A 51 12.13 5.64 -4.20
CA GLY A 51 11.73 5.77 -2.80
C GLY A 51 11.20 4.48 -2.16
N ILE A 52 11.10 3.38 -2.91
CA ILE A 52 10.83 2.06 -2.37
C ILE A 52 12.15 1.40 -1.93
N ASN A 53 12.11 0.72 -0.78
CA ASN A 53 13.22 -0.07 -0.28
C ASN A 53 12.69 -1.36 0.37
N TRP A 54 13.60 -2.29 0.68
CA TRP A 54 13.27 -3.58 1.28
C TRP A 54 12.37 -3.52 2.52
N ARG A 55 12.47 -2.48 3.37
CA ARG A 55 11.60 -2.35 4.54
C ARG A 55 10.16 -2.05 4.15
N ILE A 56 9.96 -1.25 3.12
CA ILE A 56 8.63 -0.92 2.59
C ILE A 56 8.03 -2.17 1.94
N ILE A 57 8.80 -2.88 1.12
CA ILE A 57 8.37 -4.13 0.47
C ILE A 57 7.90 -5.14 1.50
N LYS A 58 8.73 -5.41 2.53
CA LYS A 58 8.37 -6.34 3.59
C LYS A 58 7.09 -5.92 4.34
N ALA A 59 6.91 -4.63 4.58
CA ALA A 59 5.73 -4.12 5.26
C ALA A 59 4.46 -4.29 4.40
N VAL A 60 4.52 -3.95 3.11
CA VAL A 60 3.43 -4.14 2.14
C VAL A 60 3.02 -5.61 2.06
N ARG A 61 3.99 -6.53 1.86
CA ARG A 61 3.71 -7.98 1.79
C ARG A 61 3.12 -8.52 3.09
N SER A 62 3.63 -8.06 4.23
CA SER A 62 3.11 -8.47 5.53
C SER A 62 1.67 -8.02 5.74
N GLU A 63 1.29 -6.84 5.24
CA GLU A 63 -0.08 -6.35 5.36
C GLU A 63 -1.01 -7.05 4.37
N ARG A 64 -0.57 -7.25 3.12
CA ARG A 64 -1.34 -8.00 2.11
C ARG A 64 -1.69 -9.41 2.61
N ALA A 65 -0.72 -10.12 3.19
CA ALA A 65 -0.93 -11.45 3.76
C ALA A 65 -1.93 -11.47 4.93
N ARG A 66 -2.11 -10.36 5.66
CA ARG A 66 -3.12 -10.26 6.74
C ARG A 66 -4.53 -10.12 6.19
N ILE A 67 -4.68 -9.46 5.04
CA ILE A 67 -5.98 -9.28 4.38
C ILE A 67 -6.40 -10.60 3.72
N ASP A 68 -5.50 -11.26 2.99
CA ASP A 68 -5.80 -12.54 2.32
C ASP A 68 -6.06 -13.68 3.31
N GLY A 69 -5.53 -13.59 4.53
CA GLY A 69 -5.74 -14.59 5.59
C GLY A 69 -7.04 -14.43 6.37
N ARG A 70 -7.88 -13.46 6.02
CA ARG A 70 -9.15 -13.15 6.69
C ARG A 70 -10.35 -13.66 5.90
#